data_AF-A0A7C2QVE0-F1
#
_entry.id   AF-A0A7C2QVE0-F1
#
_cell.length_a   1.000
_cell.length_b   1.000
_cell.length_c   1.000
_cell.angle_alpha   90.00
_cell.angle_beta   90.00
_cell.angle_gamma   90.00
#
_symmetry.space_group_name_H-M   'P 1'
#
loop_
_entity.id
_entity.type
_entity.pdbx_description
1 polymer ?
#
loop_
_entity_poly.entity_id
_entity_poly.type
_entity_poly.pdbx_seq_one_letter_code
_entity_poly.pdbx_strand_id
1 'polypeptide(L)' 'MSRTVVDEDLLEWEVYPSGGKFGLPERPYLVFTCRSDPSRRPRQVVLEGDEADAEAAVERASDEELRTLLRRSEPIP' A
#
# COMPACT_ATOMS: atom_id res chain seq x y z
N MET A 1 -6.79 -0.47 -8.76
CA MET A 1 -5.99 0.69 -9.23
C MET A 1 -4.61 0.63 -8.59
N SER A 2 -3.51 1.00 -9.26
CA SER A 2 -2.17 1.05 -8.64
C SER A 2 -1.43 2.36 -8.94
N ARG A 3 -0.49 2.74 -8.07
CA ARG A 3 0.41 3.89 -8.24
C ARG A 3 1.85 3.50 -7.94
N THR A 4 2.79 4.29 -8.43
CA THR A 4 4.21 4.12 -8.10
C THR A 4 4.69 5.29 -7.26
N VAL A 5 5.47 5.00 -6.22
CA VAL A 5 6.11 5.99 -5.35
C VAL A 5 7.59 5.64 -5.17
N VAL A 6 8.44 6.66 -5.12
CA VAL A 6 9.88 6.51 -4.88
C VAL A 6 10.18 6.82 -3.42
N ASP A 7 10.90 5.95 -2.73
CA ASP A 7 11.31 6.16 -1.33
C ASP A 7 12.63 6.96 -1.18
N GLU A 8 13.11 7.08 0.05
CA GLU A 8 14.34 7.82 0.39
C GLU A 8 15.62 7.14 -0.13
N ASP A 9 15.56 5.83 -0.38
CA ASP A 9 16.65 5.02 -0.93
C ASP A 9 16.60 4.96 -2.47
N LEU A 10 15.76 5.78 -3.10
CA LEU A 10 15.50 5.80 -4.55
C LEU A 10 14.91 4.50 -5.09
N LEU A 11 14.24 3.71 -4.25
CA LEU A 11 13.55 2.50 -4.68
C LEU A 11 12.14 2.82 -5.14
N GLU A 12 11.75 2.23 -6.27
CA GLU A 12 10.40 2.32 -6.79
C GLU A 12 9.51 1.27 -6.14
N TRP A 13 8.38 1.72 -5.59
CA TRP A 13 7.37 0.88 -4.97
C TRP A 13 6.05 1.04 -5.71
N GLU A 14 5.49 -0.07 -6.16
CA GLU A 14 4.10 -0.12 -6.59
C GLU A 14 3.20 -0.26 -5.36
N VAL A 15 2.21 0.62 -5.25
CA VAL A 15 1.18 0.58 -4.22
C VAL A 15 -0.18 0.30 -4.84
N TYR A 16 -0.93 -0.61 -4.25
CA TYR A 16 -2.30 -0.92 -4.64
C TYR A 16 -3.17 -1.25 -3.42
N PRO A 17 -4.46 -0.91 -3.46
CA PRO A 17 -5.39 -1.29 -2.42
C PRO A 17 -5.72 -2.78 -2.54
N SER A 18 -5.91 -3.43 -1.40
CA SER A 18 -6.50 -4.76 -1.31
C SER A 18 -7.58 -4.73 -0.24
N GLY A 19 -8.83 -4.91 -0.66
CA GLY A 19 -9.92 -5.23 0.25
C GLY A 19 -9.78 -6.66 0.73
N GLY A 20 -10.09 -6.91 1.99
CA GLY A 20 -10.32 -8.28 2.45
C GLY A 20 -11.45 -8.96 1.67
N LYS A 21 -11.61 -10.26 1.83
CA LYS A 21 -12.51 -11.06 0.98
C LYS A 21 -13.94 -10.50 1.01
N PHE A 22 -14.54 -10.26 -0.17
CA PHE A 22 -15.91 -9.74 -0.34
C PHE A 22 -16.89 -10.34 0.67
N GLY A 23 -17.48 -9.51 1.53
CA GLY A 23 -18.48 -9.91 2.53
C GLY A 23 -17.95 -10.31 3.91
N LEU A 24 -16.65 -10.18 4.17
CA LEU A 24 -16.06 -10.29 5.52
C LEU A 24 -15.64 -8.91 6.04
N PRO A 25 -15.78 -8.63 7.35
CA PRO A 25 -15.32 -7.38 7.98
C PRO A 25 -13.79 -7.41 8.18
N GLU A 26 -13.05 -7.80 7.16
CA GLU A 26 -11.60 -7.69 7.14
C GLU A 26 -11.24 -6.23 6.85
N ARG A 27 -10.34 -5.67 7.67
CA ARG A 27 -9.92 -4.28 7.51
C ARG A 27 -9.22 -4.12 6.15
N PRO A 28 -9.52 -3.05 5.40
CA PRO A 28 -8.81 -2.75 4.17
C PRO A 28 -7.30 -2.59 4.44
N TYR A 29 -6.47 -2.93 3.46
CA TYR A 29 -5.04 -2.67 3.54
C TYR A 29 -4.48 -2.24 2.20
N LEU A 30 -3.35 -1.54 2.23
CA LEU A 30 -2.54 -1.27 1.04
C LEU A 30 -1.37 -2.23 1.01
N VAL A 31 -1.02 -2.68 -0.19
CA VAL A 31 0.18 -3.48 -0.43
C VAL A 31 1.21 -2.64 -1.18
N PHE A 32 2.47 -2.74 -0.76
CA PHE A 32 3.63 -2.12 -1.36
C PHE A 32 4.58 -3.21 -1.87
N THR A 33 4.84 -3.21 -3.18
CA THR A 33 5.76 -4.14 -3.83
C THR A 33 6.91 -3.36 -4.44
N CYS A 34 8.15 -3.71 -4.09
CA CYS A 34 9.31 -3.06 -4.66
C CYS A 34 9.52 -3.52 -6.12
N ARG A 35 9.53 -2.57 -7.05
CA ARG A 35 9.78 -2.82 -8.47
C ARG A 35 11.25 -2.80 -8.82
N SER A 36 12.04 -1.97 -8.15
CA SER A 36 13.48 -1.85 -8.35
C SER A 36 14.24 -3.07 -7.81
N ASP A 37 13.73 -3.71 -6.76
CA ASP A 37 14.33 -4.88 -6.13
C ASP A 37 13.26 -5.94 -5.79
N PRO A 38 12.99 -6.88 -6.71
CA PRO A 38 12.00 -7.94 -6.51
C PRO A 38 12.34 -8.92 -5.37
N SER A 39 13.57 -8.89 -4.84
CA SER A 39 13.95 -9.74 -3.70
C SER A 39 13.41 -9.22 -2.37
N ARG A 40 13.00 -7.94 -2.32
CA ARG A 40 12.36 -7.35 -1.16
C ARG A 40 10.96 -7.93 -0.98
N ARG A 41 10.68 -8.35 0.25
CA ARG A 41 9.34 -8.82 0.61
C ARG A 41 8.32 -7.68 0.41
N PRO A 42 7.16 -7.97 -0.20
CA PRO A 42 6.04 -7.05 -0.18
C PRO A 42 5.68 -6.67 1.24
N ARG A 43 5.20 -5.44 1.42
CA ARG A 43 4.80 -4.88 2.70
C ARG A 43 3.33 -4.48 2.66
N GLN A 44 2.65 -4.50 3.79
CA GLN A 44 1.26 -4.09 3.90
C GLN A 44 1.04 -3.09 5.04
N VAL A 45 0.06 -2.20 4.88
CA VAL A 45 -0.43 -1.34 5.95
C VAL A 45 -1.94 -1.47 6.03
N VAL A 46 -2.45 -1.75 7.22
CA VAL A 46 -3.90 -1.82 7.47
C VAL A 46 -4.43 -0.39 7.60
N LEU A 47 -5.50 -0.11 6.89
CA LEU A 47 -6.22 1.16 6.94
C LEU A 47 -7.45 1.04 7.86
N GLU A 48 -7.90 2.20 8.34
CA GLU A 48 -9.24 2.32 8.92
C GLU A 48 -10.26 2.55 7.80
N GLY A 49 -11.50 2.08 7.99
CA GLY A 49 -12.57 2.25 7.01
C GLY A 49 -12.89 0.98 6.21
N ASP A 50 -13.39 1.17 4.99
CA ASP A 50 -13.78 0.10 4.07
C ASP A 50 -12.90 0.02 2.81
N GLU A 51 -13.24 -0.89 1.89
CA GLU A 51 -12.50 -1.07 0.64
C GLU A 51 -12.50 0.19 -0.23
N ALA A 52 -13.59 0.96 -0.26
CA ALA A 52 -13.67 2.20 -1.03
C ALA A 52 -12.74 3.28 -0.44
N ASP A 53 -12.59 3.31 0.89
CA ASP A 53 -11.61 4.17 1.56
C ASP A 53 -10.18 3.79 1.17
N ALA A 54 -9.88 2.50 0.98
CA ALA A 54 -8.56 2.02 0.55
C ALA A 54 -8.23 2.44 -0.89
N GLU A 55 -9.20 2.30 -1.80
CA GLU A 55 -9.04 2.76 -3.18
C GLU A 55 -8.86 4.27 -3.25
N ALA A 56 -9.68 5.03 -2.52
CA ALA A 56 -9.57 6.47 -2.42
C ALA A 56 -8.23 6.91 -1.80
N ALA A 57 -7.69 6.15 -0.84
CA ALA A 57 -6.38 6.43 -0.26
C ALA A 57 -5.26 6.32 -1.30
N VAL A 58 -5.30 5.32 -2.19
CA VAL A 58 -4.30 5.23 -3.28
C VAL A 58 -4.51 6.34 -4.31
N GLU A 59 -5.76 6.59 -4.72
CA GLU A 59 -6.06 7.58 -5.76
C GLU A 59 -5.71 9.01 -5.33
N ARG A 60 -6.08 9.40 -4.10
CA ARG A 60 -6.04 10.79 -3.66
C ARG A 60 -4.81 11.15 -2.84
N ALA A 61 -4.09 10.18 -2.29
CA ALA A 61 -2.91 10.48 -1.47
C ALA A 61 -1.83 11.21 -2.29
N SER A 62 -1.21 12.19 -1.66
CA SER A 62 0.07 12.73 -2.11
C SER A 62 1.17 11.67 -2.03
N ASP A 63 2.24 11.86 -2.81
CA ASP A 63 3.40 10.97 -2.73
C ASP A 63 4.04 10.96 -1.34
N GLU A 64 3.97 12.08 -0.60
CA GLU A 64 4.46 12.17 0.78
C GLU A 64 3.64 11.31 1.75
N GLU A 65 2.31 11.28 1.59
CA GLU A 65 1.43 10.41 2.35
C GLU A 65 1.70 8.93 2.03
N LEU A 66 1.86 8.59 0.74
CA LEU A 66 2.20 7.23 0.33
C LEU A 66 3.56 6.78 0.89
N ARG A 67 4.58 7.64 0.92
CA ARG A 67 5.86 7.36 1.59
C ARG A 67 5.69 7.16 3.10
N THR A 68 4.82 7.95 3.73
CA THR A 68 4.54 7.81 5.17
C THR A 68 3.86 6.47 5.48
N LEU A 69 2.90 6.06 4.64
CA LEU A 69 2.25 4.76 4.73
C LEU A 69 3.23 3.61 4.48
N LEU A 70 4.12 3.74 3.49
CA LEU A 70 5.20 2.78 3.24
C LEU A 70 6.12 2.62 4.46
N ARG A 71 6.52 3.71 5.12
CA ARG A 71 7.34 3.65 6.35
C ARG A 71 6.64 2.92 7.49
N ARG A 72 5.30 3.01 7.58
CA ARG A 72 4.48 2.34 8.59
C ARG A 72 4.07 0.91 8.22
N SER A 73 4.38 0.47 7.00
CA SER A 73 3.99 -0.86 6.52
C SER A 73 4.86 -1.98 7.13
N GLU A 74 4.28 -3.17 7.26
CA GLU A 74 4.96 -4.37 7.77
C GLU A 74 5.12 -5.41 6.66
N PRO A 75 6.23 -6.19 6.62
CA PRO A 75 6.38 -7.28 5.66
C PRO A 75 5.22 -8.27 5.75
N ILE A 76 4.71 -8.72 4.59
CA ILE A 76 3.68 -9.76 4.55
C ILE A 76 4.30 -11.10 5.05
N PRO A 77 3.59 -11.88 5.90
CA PRO A 77 4.08 -13.14 6.46
C PRO A 77 4.58 -14.16 5.42
#